data_AF-A0A2N1C272-F1
#
_entry.id   AF-A0A2N1C272-F1
#
_cell.length_a   1.000
_cell.length_b   1.000
_cell.length_c   1.000
_cell.angle_alpha   90.00
_cell.angle_beta   90.00
_cell.angle_gamma   90.00
#
_symmetry.space_group_name_H-M   'P 1'
#
loop_
_entity.id
_entity.type
_entity.pdbx_description
1 polymer ?
#
loop_
_entity_poly.entity_id
_entity_poly.type
_entity_poly.pdbx_seq_one_letter_code
_entity_poly.pdbx_strand_id
1 'polypeptide(L)'
;MEIIATLALLSLIWLFWQLVKAKRFTRFKQQIDTELKDKVIAKIIEELALTRSEKFPNNDCHQAATLVYWTQYKSRILHAALAREIIDQQWLIDSGNLRNAQHLFFIERQFLPSPSQSKA
;
A
#
# COMPACT_ATOMS: atom_id res chain seq x y z
N MET A 1 11.24 -45.24 9.19
CA MET A 1 12.26 -44.23 8.83
C MET A 1 11.88 -43.45 7.58
N GLU A 2 11.46 -44.12 6.50
CA GLU A 2 11.10 -43.47 5.23
C GLU A 2 9.95 -42.46 5.34
N ILE A 3 8.87 -42.77 6.06
CA ILE A 3 7.73 -41.85 6.26
C ILE A 3 8.16 -40.56 6.98
N ILE A 4 9.04 -40.67 7.96
CA ILE A 4 9.55 -39.49 8.69
C ILE A 4 10.43 -38.66 7.76
N ALA A 5 11.28 -39.29 6.96
CA ALA A 5 12.14 -38.63 6.00
C ALA A 5 11.33 -37.90 4.91
N THR A 6 10.26 -38.50 4.38
CA THR A 6 9.39 -37.86 3.37
C THR A 6 8.63 -36.66 3.94
N LEU A 7 8.08 -36.78 5.15
CA LEU A 7 7.42 -35.66 5.84
C LEU A 7 8.39 -34.51 6.14
N ALA A 8 9.63 -34.81 6.50
CA ALA A 8 10.66 -33.80 6.71
C ALA A 8 10.97 -33.04 5.41
N LEU A 9 11.14 -33.76 4.29
CA LEU A 9 11.42 -33.14 2.99
C LEU A 9 10.27 -32.24 2.51
N LEU A 10 9.03 -32.70 2.64
CA LEU A 10 7.84 -31.90 2.30
C LEU A 10 7.75 -30.63 3.15
N SER A 11 8.05 -30.76 4.44
CA SER A 11 8.08 -29.62 5.37
C SER A 11 9.14 -28.59 4.97
N LEU A 12 10.33 -29.05 4.57
CA LEU A 12 11.40 -28.17 4.09
C LEU A 12 10.98 -27.41 2.82
N ILE A 13 10.41 -28.10 1.83
CA ILE A 13 9.91 -27.47 0.60
C ILE A 13 8.87 -26.39 0.93
N TRP A 14 7.95 -26.68 1.85
CA TRP A 14 6.95 -25.71 2.29
C TRP A 14 7.58 -24.48 2.96
N LEU A 15 8.58 -24.66 3.82
CA LEU A 15 9.30 -23.55 4.46
C LEU A 15 10.04 -22.68 3.42
N PHE A 16 10.70 -23.29 2.43
CA PHE A 16 11.30 -22.54 1.32
C PHE A 16 10.26 -21.71 0.56
N TRP A 17 9.09 -22.27 0.30
CA TRP A 17 7.99 -21.54 -0.33
C TRP A 17 7.51 -20.35 0.52
N GLN A 18 7.40 -20.52 1.85
CA GLN A 18 7.05 -19.42 2.75
C GLN A 18 8.08 -18.28 2.70
N LEU A 19 9.37 -18.61 2.63
CA LEU A 19 10.43 -17.60 2.49
C LEU A 19 10.33 -16.82 1.18
N VAL A 20 10.06 -17.51 0.06
CA VAL A 20 9.84 -16.86 -1.24
C VAL A 20 8.64 -15.91 -1.16
N LYS A 21 7.53 -16.35 -0.56
CA LYS A 21 6.33 -15.52 -0.37
C LYS A 21 6.62 -14.29 0.48
N ALA A 22 7.33 -14.43 1.60
CA ALA A 22 7.73 -13.31 2.46
C ALA A 22 8.64 -12.31 1.75
N LYS A 23 9.58 -12.80 0.93
CA LYS A 23 10.47 -11.94 0.12
C LYS A 23 9.68 -11.16 -0.94
N ARG A 24 8.70 -11.79 -1.60
CA ARG A 24 7.80 -11.10 -2.54
C ARG A 24 7.00 -9.99 -1.84
N PHE A 25 6.44 -10.25 -0.67
CA PHE A 25 5.73 -9.24 0.11
C PHE A 25 6.65 -8.07 0.53
N THR A 26 7.90 -8.36 0.90
CA THR A 26 8.89 -7.33 1.24
C THR A 26 9.22 -6.45 0.03
N ARG A 27 9.41 -7.05 -1.14
CA ARG A 27 9.60 -6.31 -2.40
C ARG A 27 8.40 -5.45 -2.75
N PHE A 28 7.19 -5.95 -2.59
CA PHE A 28 5.97 -5.16 -2.79
C PHE A 28 5.94 -3.92 -1.89
N LYS A 29 6.25 -4.08 -0.59
CA LYS A 29 6.35 -2.95 0.35
C LYS A 29 7.41 -1.93 -0.06
N GLN A 30 8.52 -2.35 -0.65
CA GLN A 30 9.54 -1.45 -1.18
C GLN A 30 9.04 -0.72 -2.42
N GLN A 31 8.37 -1.43 -3.34
CA GLN A 31 7.79 -0.84 -4.55
C GLN A 31 6.77 0.26 -4.21
N ILE A 32 5.95 0.09 -3.16
CA ILE A 32 5.06 1.14 -2.68
C ILE A 32 5.85 2.42 -2.31
N ASP A 33 6.97 2.29 -1.60
CA ASP A 33 7.76 3.45 -1.19
C ASP A 33 8.51 4.08 -2.35
N THR A 34 9.09 3.27 -3.25
CA THR A 34 10.00 3.78 -4.30
C THR A 34 9.26 4.21 -5.56
N GLU A 35 8.09 3.65 -5.84
CA GLU A 35 7.35 3.90 -7.08
C GLU A 35 6.05 4.66 -6.86
N LEU A 36 5.28 4.31 -5.83
CA LEU A 36 3.94 4.89 -5.62
C LEU A 36 3.98 6.15 -4.75
N LYS A 37 4.82 6.19 -3.72
CA LYS A 37 4.85 7.30 -2.75
C LYS A 37 5.06 8.65 -3.42
N ASP A 38 6.03 8.78 -4.32
CA ASP A 38 6.32 10.04 -4.99
C ASP A 38 5.19 10.47 -5.93
N LYS A 39 4.58 9.51 -6.64
CA LYS A 39 3.39 9.75 -7.49
C LYS A 39 2.21 10.24 -6.65
N VAL A 40 1.97 9.62 -5.49
CA VAL A 40 0.93 10.01 -4.54
C VAL A 40 1.18 11.41 -3.99
N ILE A 41 2.42 11.72 -3.60
CA ILE A 41 2.81 13.06 -3.12
C ILE A 41 2.51 14.10 -4.21
N ALA A 42 3.00 13.88 -5.43
CA ALA A 42 2.79 14.80 -6.54
C ALA A 42 1.29 15.05 -6.79
N LYS A 43 0.48 13.98 -6.80
CA LYS A 43 -0.97 14.07 -7.02
C LYS A 43 -1.69 14.83 -5.89
N ILE A 44 -1.32 14.58 -4.63
CA ILE A 44 -1.88 15.32 -3.49
C ILE A 44 -1.55 16.81 -3.57
N ILE A 45 -0.32 17.16 -3.94
CA ILE A 45 0.09 18.57 -4.09
C ILE A 45 -0.72 19.25 -5.20
N GLU A 46 -0.87 18.58 -6.34
CA GLU A 46 -1.70 19.07 -7.46
C GLU A 46 -3.15 19.30 -7.02
N GLU A 47 -3.77 18.31 -6.37
CA GLU A 47 -5.14 18.41 -5.86
C GLU A 47 -5.33 19.56 -4.88
N LEU A 48 -4.41 19.72 -3.92
CA LEU A 48 -4.48 20.78 -2.92
C LEU A 48 -4.30 22.17 -3.55
N ALA A 49 -3.46 22.29 -4.59
CA ALA A 49 -3.31 23.53 -5.34
C ALA A 49 -4.60 23.88 -6.12
N LEU A 50 -5.22 22.88 -6.76
CA LEU A 50 -6.46 23.07 -7.53
C LEU A 50 -7.69 23.38 -6.67
N THR A 51 -7.76 22.81 -5.47
CA THR A 51 -8.90 22.97 -4.54
C THR A 51 -8.73 24.14 -3.57
N ARG A 52 -7.62 24.87 -3.68
CA ARG A 52 -7.33 26.03 -2.83
C ARG A 52 -8.37 27.12 -3.04
N SER A 53 -8.97 27.57 -1.95
CA SER A 53 -9.98 28.63 -1.93
C SER A 53 -9.92 29.42 -0.62
N GLU A 54 -10.69 30.50 -0.50
CA GLU A 54 -10.78 31.25 0.77
C GLU A 54 -11.30 30.38 1.93
N LYS A 55 -12.21 29.45 1.64
CA LYS A 55 -12.77 28.51 2.63
C LYS A 55 -11.83 27.35 2.94
N PHE A 56 -11.07 26.88 1.96
CA PHE A 56 -10.08 25.82 2.09
C PHE A 56 -8.71 26.35 1.68
N PRO A 57 -8.02 27.06 2.58
CA PRO A 57 -6.82 27.80 2.22
C PRO A 57 -5.65 26.91 1.81
N ASN A 58 -5.69 25.61 2.14
CA ASN A 58 -4.65 24.62 1.84
C ASN A 58 -3.24 25.17 2.06
N ASN A 59 -3.05 25.83 3.21
CA ASN A 59 -1.78 26.43 3.56
C ASN A 59 -0.69 25.37 3.74
N ASP A 60 0.56 25.80 3.82
CA ASP A 60 1.73 24.91 3.87
C ASP A 60 1.64 23.91 5.05
N CYS A 61 1.07 24.33 6.18
CA CYS A 61 0.83 23.46 7.33
C CYS A 61 -0.15 22.33 7.02
N HIS A 62 -1.29 22.66 6.40
CA HIS A 62 -2.28 21.68 5.97
C HIS A 62 -1.71 20.72 4.91
N GLN A 63 -0.97 21.25 3.95
CA GLN A 63 -0.31 20.44 2.92
C GLN A 63 0.69 19.47 3.55
N ALA A 64 1.56 19.95 4.44
CA ALA A 64 2.52 19.11 5.15
C ALA A 64 1.82 18.02 5.97
N ALA A 65 0.78 18.37 6.73
CA ALA A 65 0.01 17.41 7.51
C ALA A 65 -0.68 16.35 6.63
N THR A 66 -1.23 16.76 5.48
CA THR A 66 -1.87 15.86 4.52
C THR A 66 -0.86 14.88 3.92
N LEU A 67 0.32 15.37 3.52
CA LEU A 67 1.39 14.53 2.99
C LEU A 67 1.88 13.54 4.05
N VAL A 68 2.08 13.97 5.29
CA VAL A 68 2.44 13.07 6.39
C VAL A 68 1.37 12.00 6.59
N TYR A 69 0.09 12.40 6.70
CA TYR A 69 -1.00 11.47 6.93
C TYR A 69 -1.05 10.35 5.89
N TRP A 70 -1.00 10.70 4.60
CA TRP A 70 -1.12 9.74 3.50
C TRP A 70 0.14 8.91 3.26
N THR A 71 1.33 9.44 3.60
CA THR A 71 2.60 8.77 3.30
C THR A 71 3.25 8.06 4.50
N GLN A 72 2.66 8.17 5.69
CA GLN A 72 3.17 7.54 6.90
C GLN A 72 3.09 6.00 6.87
N TYR A 73 2.04 5.44 6.26
CA TYR A 73 1.79 4.00 6.24
C TYR A 73 1.62 3.49 4.80
N LYS A 74 2.11 2.28 4.54
CA LYS A 74 2.10 1.68 3.19
C LYS A 74 0.70 1.40 2.70
N SER A 75 -0.17 0.94 3.59
CA SER A 75 -1.61 0.78 3.32
C SER A 75 -2.26 2.11 2.90
N ARG A 76 -1.92 3.24 3.53
CA ARG A 76 -2.44 4.56 3.11
C ARG A 76 -1.88 5.02 1.78
N ILE A 77 -0.59 4.82 1.52
CA ILE A 77 0.00 5.15 0.21
C ILE A 77 -0.71 4.35 -0.88
N LEU A 78 -0.87 3.04 -0.69
CA LEU A 78 -1.54 2.16 -1.65
C LEU A 78 -3.01 2.55 -1.84
N HIS A 79 -3.73 2.84 -0.73
CA HIS A 79 -5.10 3.31 -0.78
C HIS A 79 -5.21 4.65 -1.52
N ALA A 80 -4.32 5.60 -1.25
CA ALA A 80 -4.28 6.89 -1.94
C ALA A 80 -4.01 6.73 -3.44
N ALA A 81 -3.10 5.81 -3.81
CA ALA A 81 -2.80 5.53 -5.20
C ALA A 81 -4.00 4.95 -5.96
N LEU A 82 -4.76 4.06 -5.33
CA LEU A 82 -6.01 3.51 -5.90
C LEU A 82 -7.12 4.56 -5.96
N ALA A 83 -7.34 5.30 -4.87
CA ALA A 83 -8.42 6.30 -4.78
C ALA A 83 -8.23 7.50 -5.73
N ARG A 84 -6.98 7.76 -6.13
CA ARG A 84 -6.60 8.83 -7.08
C ARG A 84 -6.29 8.29 -8.47
N GLU A 85 -6.61 7.03 -8.73
CA GLU A 85 -6.45 6.37 -10.04
C GLU A 85 -5.00 6.43 -10.58
N ILE A 86 -4.00 6.52 -9.69
CA ILE A 86 -2.57 6.44 -10.05
C ILE A 86 -2.23 5.01 -10.51
N ILE A 87 -2.88 4.04 -9.88
CA ILE A 87 -2.89 2.64 -10.28
C ILE A 87 -4.33 2.13 -10.19
N ASP A 88 -4.60 1.03 -10.87
CA ASP A 88 -5.88 0.34 -10.83
C ASP A 88 -5.71 -1.11 -10.32
N GLN A 89 -6.83 -1.85 -10.30
CA GLN A 89 -6.80 -3.26 -9.95
C GLN A 89 -6.02 -4.09 -10.97
N GLN A 90 -6.04 -3.71 -12.25
CA GLN A 90 -5.35 -4.46 -13.30
C GLN A 90 -3.84 -4.43 -13.10
N TRP A 91 -3.28 -3.28 -12.72
CA TRP A 91 -1.88 -3.13 -12.35
C TRP A 91 -1.47 -4.08 -11.21
N LEU A 92 -2.34 -4.31 -10.22
CA LEU A 92 -2.10 -5.25 -9.13
C LEU A 92 -2.14 -6.72 -9.58
N ILE A 93 -2.96 -7.04 -10.58
CA ILE A 93 -3.05 -8.37 -11.18
C ILE A 93 -1.78 -8.63 -12.00
N ASP A 94 -1.43 -7.70 -12.89
CA ASP A 94 -0.32 -7.84 -13.83
C ASP A 94 1.03 -7.88 -13.12
N SER A 95 1.19 -7.10 -12.04
CA SER A 95 2.39 -7.14 -11.18
C SER A 95 2.42 -8.36 -10.24
N GLY A 96 1.36 -9.17 -10.19
CA GLY A 96 1.25 -10.32 -9.29
C GLY A 96 1.11 -9.93 -7.81
N ASN A 97 0.74 -8.69 -7.51
CA ASN A 97 0.69 -8.12 -6.17
C ASN A 97 -0.72 -8.07 -5.54
N LEU A 98 -1.77 -8.51 -6.24
CA LEU A 98 -3.14 -8.48 -5.73
C LEU A 98 -3.27 -9.10 -4.31
N ARG A 99 -2.72 -10.30 -4.10
CA ARG A 99 -2.72 -10.94 -2.78
C ARG A 99 -1.88 -10.20 -1.75
N ASN A 100 -0.78 -9.57 -2.17
CA ASN A 100 0.08 -8.77 -1.29
C ASN A 100 -0.64 -7.49 -0.85
N ALA A 101 -1.40 -6.86 -1.74
CA ALA A 101 -2.24 -5.70 -1.44
C ALA A 101 -3.35 -6.06 -0.45
N GLN A 102 -4.09 -7.14 -0.70
CA GLN A 102 -5.11 -7.65 0.22
C GLN A 102 -4.52 -7.95 1.61
N HIS A 103 -3.38 -8.64 1.64
CA HIS A 103 -2.68 -8.93 2.88
C HIS A 103 -2.24 -7.64 3.60
N LEU A 104 -1.69 -6.67 2.88
CA LEU A 104 -1.28 -5.39 3.45
C LEU A 104 -2.45 -4.64 4.08
N PHE A 105 -3.57 -4.53 3.37
CA PHE A 105 -4.78 -3.89 3.90
C PHE A 105 -5.35 -4.62 5.11
N PHE A 106 -5.23 -5.94 5.17
CA PHE A 106 -5.65 -6.70 6.33
C PHE A 106 -4.77 -6.41 7.57
N ILE A 107 -3.44 -6.51 7.43
CA ILE A 107 -2.52 -6.34 8.57
C ILE A 107 -2.42 -4.90 9.05
N GLU A 108 -2.60 -3.92 8.16
CA GLU A 108 -2.54 -2.50 8.46
C GLU A 108 -3.94 -1.84 8.49
N ARG A 109 -5.01 -2.63 8.66
CA ARG A 109 -6.40 -2.15 8.62
C ARG A 109 -6.69 -0.95 9.51
N GLN A 110 -6.02 -0.87 10.66
CA GLN A 110 -6.19 0.20 11.65
C GLN A 110 -5.69 1.57 11.15
N PHE A 111 -4.85 1.57 10.12
CA PHE A 111 -4.33 2.77 9.50
C PHE A 111 -5.14 3.19 8.27
N LEU A 112 -6.05 2.36 7.77
CA LEU A 112 -6.86 2.71 6.61
C LEU A 112 -7.79 3.90 6.93
N PRO A 113 -8.11 4.74 5.94
CA PRO A 113 -9.11 5.80 6.11
C PRO A 113 -10.43 5.21 6.59
N SER A 114 -11.05 5.83 7.60
CA SER A 114 -12.37 5.41 8.06
C SER A 114 -13.42 5.70 6.96
N PRO A 115 -14.34 4.76 6.66
CA PRO A 115 -15.41 4.99 5.69
C PRO A 115 -16.33 6.18 6.06
N SER A 116 -16.31 6.64 7.32
CA SER A 116 -17.07 7.82 7.75
C SER A 116 -16.48 9.16 7.27
N GLN A 117 -15.27 9.19 6.71
CA GLN A 117 -14.60 10.43 6.28
C GLN A 117 -14.85 10.80 4.81
N SER A 118 -15.61 10.02 4.03
CA SER A 118 -15.88 10.33 2.60
C SER A 118 -17.04 11.32 2.38
N LYS A 119 -17.55 11.96 3.43
CA LYS A 119 -18.71 12.88 3.39
C LYS A 119 -18.45 14.22 4.11
N ALA A 120 -17.26 14.78 3.96
CA ALA A 120 -16.97 16.15 4.41
C ALA A 120 -16.51 17.00 3.23
#